data_AF-A0A7Y2SNP6-F1
#
_entry.id   AF-A0A7Y2SNP6-F1
#
_cell.length_a   1.000
_cell.length_b   1.000
_cell.length_c   1.000
_cell.angle_alpha   90.00
_cell.angle_beta   90.00
_cell.angle_gamma   90.00
#
_symmetry.space_group_name_H-M   'P 1'
#
loop_
_entity.id
_entity.type
_entity.pdbx_description
1 polymer ?
#
loop_
_entity_poly.entity_id
_entity_poly.type
_entity_poly.pdbx_seq_one_letter_code
_entity_poly.pdbx_strand_id
1 'polypeptide(L)'
;MEMRPLDEAIAAALREVGELEERDRAGRAHADVQARMGYLHDLLRRLERELAGLRQEAAGIPQGEDLWRQTVDDLRASEPDFLLAPAPALISGDLDLLRLVEYTAGSVALVQERRSVLRQTRPPEPAE
;
A
#
# COMPACT_ATOMS: atom_id res chain seq x y z
N MET A 1 41.14 31.11 28.58
CA MET A 1 40.74 30.19 27.50
C MET A 1 41.68 29.01 27.57
N GLU A 2 41.26 27.92 28.20
CA GLU A 2 42.06 26.69 28.19
C GLU A 2 41.99 26.10 26.77
N MET A 3 43.11 26.08 26.07
CA MET A 3 43.25 25.32 24.84
C MET A 3 43.10 23.85 25.19
N ARG A 4 42.03 23.20 24.74
CA ARG A 4 41.96 21.75 24.80
C ARG A 4 43.17 21.18 24.05
N PRO A 5 43.85 20.17 24.61
CA PRO A 5 44.86 19.42 23.87
C PRO A 5 44.30 18.99 22.52
N LEU A 6 45.11 19.11 21.47
CA LEU A 6 44.70 18.80 20.10
C LEU A 6 44.03 17.43 19.98
N ASP A 7 44.49 16.45 20.75
CA ASP A 7 43.95 15.09 20.78
C ASP A 7 42.51 15.02 21.31
N GLU A 8 42.15 15.85 22.30
CA GLU A 8 40.79 15.95 22.82
C GLU A 8 39.85 16.63 21.81
N ALA A 9 40.36 17.62 21.07
CA ALA A 9 39.60 18.28 20.01
C ALA A 9 39.34 17.31 18.84
N ILE A 10 40.33 16.51 18.46
CA ILE A 10 40.18 15.46 17.43
C ILE A 10 39.19 14.38 17.88
N ALA A 11 39.28 13.91 19.13
CA ALA A 11 38.37 12.91 19.67
C ALA A 11 36.91 13.41 19.80
N ALA A 12 36.72 14.71 20.08
CA ALA A 12 35.39 15.32 20.06
C ALA A 12 34.81 15.38 18.64
N ALA A 13 35.59 15.81 17.66
CA ALA A 13 35.16 15.89 16.27
C ALA A 13 34.77 14.51 15.69
N LEU A 14 35.55 13.46 15.98
CA LEU A 14 35.23 12.10 15.53
C LEU A 14 33.92 11.56 16.13
N ARG A 15 33.60 11.91 17.38
CA ARG A 15 32.30 11.54 17.99
C ARG A 15 31.14 12.27 17.32
N GLU A 16 31.29 13.56 17.05
CA GLU A 16 30.26 14.33 16.34
C GLU A 16 30.01 13.78 14.93
N VAL A 17 31.06 13.37 14.22
CA VAL A 17 30.92 12.69 12.91
C VAL A 17 30.18 11.37 13.05
N GLY A 18 30.53 10.53 14.04
CA GLY A 18 29.82 9.27 14.30
C GLY A 18 28.34 9.49 14.62
N GLU A 19 28.00 10.48 15.44
CA GLU A 19 26.60 10.84 15.70
C GLU A 19 25.87 11.35 14.45
N LEU A 20 26.57 12.09 13.59
CA LEU A 20 26.01 12.58 12.33
C LEU A 20 25.74 11.43 11.35
N GLU A 21 26.64 10.44 11.28
CA GLU A 21 26.46 9.22 10.48
C GLU A 21 25.29 8.36 10.97
N GLU A 22 25.10 8.23 12.29
CA GLU A 22 23.94 7.55 12.87
C GLU A 22 22.64 8.29 12.53
N ARG A 23 22.62 9.62 12.67
CA ARG A 23 21.46 10.46 12.30
C ARG A 23 21.15 10.38 10.81
N ASP A 24 22.17 10.39 9.95
CA ASP A 24 22.02 10.26 8.49
C ASP A 24 21.50 8.86 8.10
N ARG A 25 21.98 7.80 8.76
CA ARG A 25 21.44 6.44 8.59
C ARG A 25 19.99 6.34 9.02
N ALA A 26 19.63 6.92 10.17
CA ALA A 26 18.24 6.98 10.64
C ALA A 26 17.36 7.82 9.69
N GLY A 27 17.88 8.93 9.17
CA GLY A 27 17.21 9.78 8.19
C GLY A 27 16.93 9.05 6.87
N ARG A 28 17.90 8.31 6.35
CA ARG A 28 17.72 7.44 5.16
C ARG A 28 16.70 6.34 5.41
N ALA A 29 16.78 5.65 6.55
CA ALA A 29 15.80 4.64 6.91
C ALA A 29 14.38 5.21 6.99
N HIS A 30 14.22 6.43 7.52
CA HIS A 30 12.95 7.13 7.54
C HIS A 30 12.44 7.47 6.12
N ALA A 31 13.32 7.98 5.25
CA ALA A 31 12.97 8.29 3.86
C ALA A 31 12.52 7.04 3.08
N ASP A 32 13.21 5.91 3.26
CA ASP A 32 12.84 4.64 2.64
C ASP A 32 11.48 4.12 3.13
N VAL A 33 11.20 4.24 4.42
CA VAL A 33 9.89 3.90 4.99
C VAL A 33 8.79 4.80 4.42
N GLN A 34 9.03 6.11 4.34
CA GLN A 34 8.07 7.06 3.76
C GLN A 34 7.79 6.74 2.28
N ALA A 35 8.82 6.42 1.49
CA ALA A 35 8.65 6.04 0.09
C ALA A 35 7.81 4.76 -0.06
N ARG A 36 8.08 3.73 0.77
CA ARG A 36 7.29 2.48 0.78
C ARG A 36 5.85 2.72 1.21
N MET A 37 5.61 3.55 2.22
CA MET A 37 4.27 3.94 2.66
C MET A 37 3.51 4.71 1.58
N GLY A 38 4.17 5.64 0.88
CA GLY A 38 3.59 6.36 -0.26
C GLY A 38 3.17 5.41 -1.38
N TYR A 39 4.04 4.45 -1.74
CA TYR A 39 3.73 3.44 -2.74
C TYR A 39 2.53 2.57 -2.36
N LEU A 40 2.47 2.09 -1.11
CA LEU A 40 1.32 1.33 -0.61
C LEU A 40 0.03 2.15 -0.65
N HIS A 41 0.10 3.41 -0.24
CA HIS A 41 -1.05 4.31 -0.25
C HIS A 41 -1.60 4.51 -1.66
N ASP A 42 -0.73 4.65 -2.65
CA ASP A 42 -1.12 4.77 -4.06
C ASP A 42 -1.76 3.48 -4.60
N LEU A 43 -1.25 2.31 -4.19
CA LEU A 43 -1.84 1.01 -4.54
C LEU A 43 -3.24 0.84 -3.94
N LEU A 44 -3.42 1.17 -2.66
CA LEU A 44 -4.72 1.08 -2.00
C LEU A 44 -5.74 2.03 -2.64
N ARG A 45 -5.35 3.28 -2.90
CA ARG A 45 -6.19 4.24 -3.64
C ARG A 45 -6.55 3.76 -5.04
N ARG A 46 -5.66 3.01 -5.70
CA ARG A 46 -5.98 2.39 -6.98
C ARG A 46 -7.03 1.31 -6.83
N LEU A 47 -6.89 0.40 -5.86
CA LEU A 47 -7.89 -0.63 -5.58
C LEU A 47 -9.25 -0.04 -5.23
N GLU A 48 -9.30 0.98 -4.37
CA GLU A 48 -10.53 1.70 -4.03
C GLU A 48 -11.24 2.26 -5.27
N ARG A 49 -10.50 2.89 -6.19
CA ARG A 49 -11.04 3.43 -7.44
C ARG A 49 -11.59 2.34 -8.35
N GLU A 50 -10.88 1.22 -8.47
CA GLU A 50 -11.33 0.09 -9.29
C GLU A 50 -12.60 -0.54 -8.73
N LEU A 51 -12.66 -0.74 -7.40
CA LEU A 51 -13.85 -1.25 -6.72
C LEU A 51 -15.04 -0.32 -6.87
N ALA A 52 -14.84 0.99 -6.72
CA ALA A 52 -15.88 1.98 -6.96
C ALA A 52 -16.38 1.93 -8.41
N GLY A 53 -15.47 1.77 -9.39
CA GLY A 53 -15.81 1.60 -10.80
C GLY A 53 -16.63 0.33 -11.06
N LEU A 54 -16.24 -0.81 -10.48
CA LEU A 54 -17.01 -2.05 -10.57
C LEU A 54 -18.39 -1.89 -9.93
N ARG A 55 -18.48 -1.28 -8.74
CA ARG A 55 -19.76 -1.06 -8.06
C ARG A 55 -20.72 -0.21 -8.89
N GLN A 56 -20.20 0.83 -9.55
CA GLN A 56 -20.97 1.70 -10.44
C GLN A 56 -21.45 0.94 -11.68
N GLU A 57 -20.60 0.15 -12.31
CA GLU A 57 -20.96 -0.65 -13.50
C GLU A 57 -21.94 -1.78 -13.17
N ALA A 58 -21.86 -2.34 -11.95
CA ALA A 58 -22.77 -3.36 -11.45
C ALA A 58 -24.15 -2.80 -11.04
N ALA A 59 -24.24 -1.50 -10.73
CA ALA A 59 -25.43 -0.90 -10.15
C ALA A 59 -26.65 -1.01 -11.07
N GLY A 60 -27.74 -1.53 -10.53
CA GLY A 60 -29.01 -1.66 -11.25
C GLY A 60 -29.08 -2.83 -12.24
N ILE A 61 -28.04 -3.66 -12.31
CA ILE A 61 -28.02 -4.91 -13.10
C ILE A 61 -28.07 -6.06 -12.10
N PRO A 62 -29.10 -6.94 -12.10
CA PRO A 62 -29.17 -8.06 -11.15
C PRO A 62 -27.92 -8.95 -11.18
N GLN A 63 -27.43 -9.28 -12.38
CA GLN A 63 -26.18 -10.02 -12.59
C GLN A 63 -24.94 -9.23 -12.12
N GLY A 64 -25.00 -7.89 -12.20
CA GLY A 64 -23.95 -7.01 -11.70
C GLY A 64 -23.86 -7.02 -10.18
N GLU A 65 -24.98 -6.95 -9.48
CA GLU A 65 -25.04 -7.01 -8.01
C GLU A 65 -24.55 -8.37 -7.48
N ASP A 66 -24.86 -9.46 -8.18
CA ASP A 66 -24.32 -10.79 -7.86
C ASP A 66 -22.81 -10.85 -8.06
N LEU A 67 -22.31 -10.34 -9.19
CA LEU A 67 -20.88 -10.29 -9.48
C LEU A 67 -20.12 -9.41 -8.48
N TRP A 68 -20.71 -8.28 -8.08
CA TRP A 68 -20.16 -7.40 -7.04
C TRP A 68 -20.02 -8.14 -5.71
N ARG A 69 -21.07 -8.81 -5.24
CA ARG A 69 -21.03 -9.59 -3.99
C ARG A 69 -19.98 -10.69 -4.06
N GLN A 70 -19.95 -11.45 -5.15
CA GLN A 70 -18.94 -12.50 -5.35
C GLN A 70 -17.52 -11.92 -5.34
N THR A 71 -17.31 -10.77 -5.97
CA THR A 71 -15.99 -10.11 -5.97
C THR A 71 -15.59 -9.70 -4.56
N VAL A 72 -16.49 -9.14 -3.76
CA VAL A 72 -16.20 -8.79 -2.36
C VAL A 72 -15.86 -10.03 -1.53
N ASP A 73 -16.57 -11.14 -1.73
CA ASP A 73 -16.31 -12.39 -1.04
C ASP A 73 -14.97 -13.02 -1.47
N ASP A 74 -14.63 -13.02 -2.76
CA ASP A 74 -13.35 -13.49 -3.30
C ASP A 74 -12.17 -12.68 -2.72
N LEU A 75 -12.32 -11.36 -2.61
CA LEU A 75 -11.32 -10.48 -2.01
C LEU A 75 -11.15 -10.77 -0.52
N ARG A 76 -12.25 -10.90 0.23
CA ARG A 76 -12.19 -11.23 1.66
C ARG A 76 -11.57 -12.60 1.91
N ALA A 77 -11.85 -13.59 1.07
CA ALA A 77 -11.29 -14.93 1.19
C ALA A 77 -9.77 -14.98 0.94
N SER A 78 -9.23 -14.02 0.20
CA SER A 78 -7.80 -13.90 -0.09
C SER A 78 -7.07 -12.86 0.77
N GLU A 79 -7.80 -12.22 1.69
CA GLU A 79 -7.27 -11.17 2.57
C GLU A 79 -6.16 -11.72 3.49
N PRO A 80 -4.97 -11.10 3.51
CA PRO A 80 -3.92 -11.44 4.46
C PRO A 80 -4.34 -11.19 5.92
N ASP A 81 -3.97 -12.09 6.83
CA ASP A 81 -4.34 -12.02 8.25
C ASP A 81 -3.97 -10.68 8.92
N PHE A 82 -2.85 -10.07 8.53
CA PHE A 82 -2.41 -8.80 9.09
C PHE A 82 -3.32 -7.61 8.73
N LEU A 83 -4.15 -7.72 7.68
CA LEU A 83 -5.13 -6.69 7.32
C LEU A 83 -6.37 -6.70 8.21
N LEU A 84 -6.65 -7.80 8.90
CA LEU A 84 -7.70 -7.86 9.92
C LEU A 84 -7.36 -7.00 11.15
N ALA A 85 -6.06 -6.82 11.43
CA ALA A 85 -5.55 -6.04 12.55
C ALA A 85 -4.29 -5.23 12.16
N PRO A 86 -4.45 -4.18 11.33
CA PRO A 86 -3.32 -3.48 10.71
C PRO A 86 -2.49 -2.67 11.71
N ALA A 87 -3.12 -2.09 12.74
CA ALA A 87 -2.41 -1.32 13.77
C ALA A 87 -1.47 -2.21 14.62
N PRO A 88 -1.90 -3.38 15.14
CA PRO A 88 -1.00 -4.34 15.76
C PRO A 88 0.13 -4.84 14.85
N ALA A 89 -0.16 -5.12 13.56
CA ALA A 89 0.84 -5.60 12.59
C ALA A 89 1.94 -4.55 12.31
N LEU A 90 1.56 -3.27 12.25
CA LEU A 90 2.51 -2.16 12.10
C LEU A 90 3.42 -2.01 13.32
N ILE A 91 2.87 -2.12 14.53
CA ILE A 91 3.61 -1.93 15.78
C ILE A 91 4.59 -3.08 16.03
N SER A 92 4.20 -4.31 15.68
CA SER A 92 5.04 -5.52 15.81
C SER A 92 6.13 -5.62 14.74
N GLY A 93 6.02 -4.84 13.65
CA GLY A 93 6.89 -5.00 12.47
C GLY A 93 6.54 -6.22 11.63
N ASP A 94 5.42 -6.89 11.93
CA ASP A 94 4.92 -8.08 11.22
C ASP A 94 4.11 -7.72 9.97
N LEU A 95 4.10 -6.44 9.57
CA LEU A 95 3.49 -6.03 8.31
C LEU A 95 4.35 -6.52 7.14
N ASP A 96 3.92 -7.61 6.53
CA ASP A 96 4.50 -8.11 5.28
C ASP A 96 4.08 -7.22 4.10
N LEU A 97 4.92 -6.23 3.83
CA LEU A 97 4.73 -5.27 2.74
C LEU A 97 4.67 -5.95 1.36
N LEU A 98 5.41 -7.04 1.15
CA LEU A 98 5.39 -7.75 -0.12
C LEU A 98 4.04 -8.43 -0.32
N ARG A 99 3.54 -9.13 0.70
CA ARG A 99 2.23 -9.77 0.67
C ARG A 99 1.09 -8.76 0.50
N LEU A 100 1.22 -7.56 1.06
CA LEU A 100 0.25 -6.47 0.85
C LEU A 100 0.25 -5.99 -0.60
N VAL A 101 1.43 -5.83 -1.21
CA VAL A 101 1.56 -5.45 -2.62
C VAL A 101 0.96 -6.53 -3.53
N GLU A 102 1.27 -7.81 -3.28
CA GLU A 102 0.75 -8.95 -4.03
C GLU A 102 -0.78 -9.04 -3.94
N TYR A 103 -1.34 -8.95 -2.72
CA TYR A 103 -2.77 -8.94 -2.50
C TYR A 103 -3.44 -7.78 -3.24
N THR A 104 -2.89 -6.57 -3.14
CA THR A 104 -3.49 -5.38 -3.77
C THR A 104 -3.43 -5.47 -5.31
N ALA A 105 -2.32 -5.95 -5.87
CA ALA A 105 -2.18 -6.14 -7.31
C ALA A 105 -3.14 -7.22 -7.83
N GLY A 106 -3.24 -8.36 -7.14
CA GLY A 106 -4.19 -9.42 -7.46
C GLY A 106 -5.64 -8.96 -7.37
N SER A 107 -5.97 -8.18 -6.35
CA SER A 107 -7.29 -7.58 -6.16
C SER A 107 -7.67 -6.64 -7.30
N VAL A 108 -6.74 -5.77 -7.73
CA VAL A 108 -6.96 -4.88 -8.88
C VAL A 108 -7.20 -5.68 -10.16
N ALA A 109 -6.39 -6.72 -10.41
CA ALA A 109 -6.55 -7.56 -11.60
C ALA A 109 -7.91 -8.26 -11.62
N LEU A 110 -8.33 -8.84 -10.50
CA LEU A 110 -9.65 -9.47 -10.34
C LEU A 110 -10.77 -8.47 -10.65
N VAL A 111 -10.72 -7.26 -10.07
CA VAL A 111 -11.76 -6.25 -10.30
C VAL A 111 -11.82 -5.83 -11.78
N GLN A 112 -10.68 -5.68 -12.45
CA GLN A 112 -10.62 -5.35 -13.87
C GLN A 112 -11.18 -6.46 -14.77
N GLU A 113 -10.92 -7.72 -14.42
CA GLU A 113 -11.53 -8.88 -15.08
C GLU A 113 -13.06 -8.85 -14.94
N ARG A 114 -13.56 -8.65 -13.72
CA ARG A 114 -15.02 -8.60 -13.43
C ARG A 114 -15.72 -7.47 -14.18
N ARG A 115 -15.08 -6.29 -14.27
CA ARG A 115 -15.58 -5.18 -15.11
C ARG A 115 -15.63 -5.54 -16.58
N SER A 116 -14.63 -6.25 -17.08
CA SER A 116 -14.59 -6.73 -18.47
C SER A 116 -15.74 -7.68 -18.78
N VAL A 117 -16.04 -8.60 -17.85
CA VAL A 117 -17.21 -9.49 -17.94
C VAL A 117 -18.52 -8.69 -18.03
N LEU A 118 -18.73 -7.73 -17.12
CA LEU A 118 -19.96 -6.92 -17.11
C LEU A 118 -20.17 -6.16 -18.42
N ARG A 119 -19.11 -5.57 -18.96
CA ARG A 119 -19.16 -4.81 -20.22
C ARG A 119 -19.50 -5.70 -21.41
N GLN A 120 -19.05 -6.94 -21.43
CA GLN A 120 -19.39 -7.90 -22.48
C GLN A 120 -20.82 -8.42 -22.37
N THR A 121 -21.37 -8.48 -21.14
CA THR A 121 -22.76 -8.89 -20.91
C THR A 121 -23.78 -7.76 -21.08
N ARG A 122 -23.34 -6.51 -21.13
CA ARG A 122 -24.24 -5.36 -21.33
C ARG A 122 -24.71 -5.33 -22.79
N PRO A 123 -26.02 -5.28 -23.07
CA PRO A 123 -26.50 -5.12 -24.44
C PRO A 123 -26.01 -3.77 -25.02
N PRO A 124 -25.75 -3.68 -26.33
CA PRO A 124 -25.32 -2.44 -26.95
C PRO A 124 -26.39 -1.35 -26.71
N GLU A 125 -25.95 -0.16 -26.30
CA GLU A 125 -26.85 0.99 -26.20
C GLU A 125 -27.44 1.28 -27.60
N PRO A 126 -28.76 1.51 -27.70
CA PRO A 126 -29.36 1.86 -28.98
C PRO A 126 -28.74 3.17 -29.46
N ALA A 127 -28.24 3.18 -30.70
CA ALA A 127 -27.77 4.39 -31.34
C ALA A 127 -28.96 5.37 -31.47
N GLU A 128 -28.82 6.56 -30.89
CA GLU A 128 -29.70 7.71 -31.13
C GLU A 128 -29.57 8.24 -32.57
#